data_AF-G0QGT3-F1
#
_entry.id   AF-G0QGT3-F1
#
_cell.length_a   1.000
_cell.length_b   1.000
_cell.length_c   1.000
_cell.angle_alpha   90.00
_cell.angle_beta   90.00
_cell.angle_gamma   90.00
#
_symmetry.space_group_name_H-M   'P 1'
#
loop_
_entity.id
_entity.type
_entity.pdbx_description
1 polymer ?
#
loop_
_entity_poly.entity_id
_entity_poly.type
_entity_poly.pdbx_seq_one_letter_code
_entity_poly.pdbx_strand_id
1 'polypeptide(L)'
;MEHDKPQDWKIRQYYEQEEIVEKFLDLGQYREVVPTYENGYGRRPDAINFPGDFEQFVEEGAVAFHASVERWKNPLLIDSVSNLDDLRKNWDLVLDIDCDDSFELAKETAKLLIDELHQHGIENVSVKFSGNRGFHIGVRAEALPEKVDSKEIPQLYPSLGRGIVDYLRDQLHQRMVEKVREYGYEEGMKTEDGDNPYQVADIENDWGQRHLFRMPYSLHDGSWLVSLPINEDEIDEFSKEDAKIENVEVEKDFLGKYEENEAANLVIQAMDFMEKRRDLRQDQKPSEDEGV
;
A
#
# COMPACT_ATOMS: atom_id res chain seq x y z
N MET A 1 18.48 -12.72 -1.31
CA MET A 1 18.82 -13.91 -0.50
C MET A 1 17.52 -14.60 -0.19
N GLU A 2 17.38 -15.85 -0.60
CA GLU A 2 16.23 -16.67 -0.25
C GLU A 2 16.48 -17.13 1.19
N HIS A 3 15.66 -16.68 2.14
CA HIS A 3 15.76 -17.15 3.52
C HIS A 3 15.11 -18.53 3.60
N ASP A 4 15.75 -19.48 4.29
CA ASP A 4 15.14 -20.78 4.54
C ASP A 4 13.82 -20.58 5.30
N LYS A 5 12.79 -21.32 4.90
CA LYS A 5 11.49 -21.31 5.58
C LYS A 5 11.69 -21.59 7.08
N PRO A 6 11.24 -20.69 7.98
CA PRO A 6 11.21 -20.96 9.40
C PRO A 6 10.39 -22.21 9.71
N GLN A 7 10.78 -22.95 10.75
CA GLN A 7 9.98 -24.06 11.23
C GLN A 7 8.58 -23.56 11.63
N ASP A 8 7.53 -24.34 11.36
CA ASP A 8 6.14 -23.91 11.59
C ASP A 8 5.89 -23.47 13.04
N TRP A 9 6.53 -24.13 14.02
CA TRP A 9 6.43 -23.74 15.43
C TRP A 9 7.01 -22.35 15.71
N LYS A 10 8.03 -21.91 14.96
CA LYS A 10 8.63 -20.57 15.09
C LYS A 10 7.69 -19.50 14.52
N ILE A 11 6.97 -19.80 13.43
CA ILE A 11 5.94 -18.92 12.87
C ILE A 11 4.79 -18.76 13.87
N ARG A 12 4.31 -19.87 14.44
CA ARG A 12 3.26 -19.85 15.46
C ARG A 12 3.70 -19.05 16.69
N GLN A 13 4.86 -19.36 17.25
CA GLN A 13 5.39 -18.64 18.41
C GLN A 13 5.52 -17.14 18.15
N TYR A 14 5.90 -16.74 16.93
CA TYR A 14 5.96 -15.34 16.55
C TYR A 14 4.56 -14.69 16.64
N TYR A 15 3.55 -15.28 16.01
CA TYR A 15 2.20 -14.72 16.01
C TYR A 15 1.44 -14.86 17.34
N GLU A 16 1.84 -15.77 18.23
CA GLU A 16 1.25 -15.95 19.57
C GLU A 16 1.58 -14.81 20.55
N GLN A 17 2.45 -13.86 20.16
CA GLN A 17 2.77 -12.70 20.99
C GLN A 17 1.59 -11.76 21.12
N GLU A 18 1.17 -11.45 22.36
CA GLU A 18 0.01 -10.60 22.66
C GLU A 18 0.03 -9.27 21.90
N GLU A 19 1.20 -8.60 21.85
CA GLU A 19 1.38 -7.33 21.13
C GLU A 19 1.08 -7.45 19.64
N ILE A 20 1.48 -8.57 19.00
CA ILE A 20 1.22 -8.80 17.57
C ILE A 20 -0.27 -9.05 17.36
N VAL A 21 -0.89 -9.87 18.19
CA VAL A 21 -2.33 -10.13 18.12
C VAL A 21 -3.09 -8.81 18.19
N GLU A 22 -2.75 -7.93 19.13
CA GLU A 22 -3.35 -6.59 19.25
C GLU A 22 -3.19 -5.75 17.97
N LYS A 23 -1.98 -5.66 17.38
CA LYS A 23 -1.76 -4.92 16.12
C LYS A 23 -2.65 -5.43 14.98
N PHE A 24 -2.83 -6.75 14.90
CA PHE A 24 -3.65 -7.37 13.88
C PHE A 24 -5.14 -7.10 14.08
N LEU A 25 -5.63 -7.19 15.32
CA LEU A 25 -7.01 -6.82 15.63
C LEU A 25 -7.27 -5.36 15.28
N ASP A 26 -6.42 -4.45 15.74
CA ASP A 26 -6.63 -3.00 15.60
C ASP A 26 -6.63 -2.56 14.14
N LEU A 27 -5.67 -3.02 13.34
CA LEU A 27 -5.63 -2.71 11.92
C LEU A 27 -6.75 -3.43 11.15
N GLY A 28 -7.05 -4.67 11.54
CA GLY A 28 -8.08 -5.52 10.92
C GLY A 28 -9.50 -5.01 11.10
N GLN A 29 -9.73 -4.10 12.07
CA GLN A 29 -11.06 -3.53 12.31
C GLN A 29 -11.65 -2.94 11.04
N TYR A 30 -12.86 -3.41 10.70
CA TYR A 30 -13.60 -3.00 9.50
C TYR A 30 -12.91 -3.32 8.18
N ARG A 31 -11.82 -4.08 8.13
CA ARG A 31 -11.17 -4.49 6.88
C ARG A 31 -11.55 -5.92 6.53
N GLU A 32 -11.52 -6.21 5.24
CA GLU A 32 -11.40 -7.60 4.80
C GLU A 32 -9.98 -8.05 5.14
N VAL A 33 -9.82 -9.14 5.89
CA VAL A 33 -8.53 -9.76 6.19
C VAL A 33 -8.42 -11.05 5.42
N VAL A 34 -7.24 -11.30 4.83
CA VAL A 34 -6.97 -12.47 3.99
C VAL A 34 -5.66 -13.11 4.43
N PRO A 35 -5.71 -14.26 5.12
CA PRO A 35 -4.51 -15.05 5.39
C PRO A 35 -3.98 -15.68 4.10
N THR A 36 -2.68 -15.94 4.06
CA THR A 36 -2.02 -16.74 3.03
C THR A 36 -1.39 -17.95 3.69
N TYR A 37 -1.65 -19.12 3.10
CA TYR A 37 -1.10 -20.41 3.50
C TYR A 37 -0.08 -20.87 2.46
N GLU A 38 0.60 -22.01 2.69
CA GLU A 38 1.55 -22.57 1.70
C GLU A 38 0.95 -22.77 0.31
N ASN A 39 -0.35 -23.06 0.22
CA ASN A 39 -1.05 -23.32 -1.03
C ASN A 39 -1.76 -22.08 -1.61
N GLY A 40 -1.48 -20.89 -1.08
CA GLY A 40 -2.03 -19.61 -1.54
C GLY A 40 -3.02 -18.97 -0.57
N TYR A 41 -3.81 -18.04 -1.10
CA TYR A 41 -4.75 -17.25 -0.30
C TYR A 41 -5.85 -18.09 0.35
N GLY A 42 -6.23 -17.68 1.55
CA GLY A 42 -7.41 -18.15 2.25
C GLY A 42 -8.71 -17.68 1.59
N ARG A 43 -9.82 -18.04 2.24
CA ARG A 43 -11.14 -17.65 1.77
C ARG A 43 -11.33 -16.13 1.88
N ARG A 44 -12.14 -15.60 0.97
CA ARG A 44 -12.55 -14.20 0.94
C ARG A 44 -14.08 -14.10 0.77
N PRO A 45 -14.76 -13.12 1.39
CA PRO A 45 -14.24 -12.23 2.44
C PRO A 45 -14.04 -12.98 3.76
N ASP A 46 -13.08 -12.50 4.54
CA ASP A 46 -12.87 -12.91 5.93
C ASP A 46 -12.50 -11.69 6.79
N ALA A 47 -12.47 -11.85 8.11
CA ALA A 47 -12.16 -10.78 9.05
C ALA A 47 -11.60 -11.31 10.38
N ILE A 48 -10.81 -10.48 11.06
CA ILE A 48 -10.40 -10.70 12.45
C ILE A 48 -11.21 -9.76 13.32
N ASN A 49 -12.14 -10.30 14.12
CA ASN A 49 -12.94 -9.51 15.07
C ASN A 49 -12.51 -9.73 16.52
N PHE A 50 -11.98 -10.92 16.81
CA PHE A 50 -11.55 -11.34 18.14
C PHE A 50 -10.18 -12.04 18.06
N PRO A 51 -9.41 -12.10 19.16
CA PRO A 51 -8.12 -12.81 19.19
C PRO A 51 -8.21 -14.26 18.72
N GLY A 52 -9.29 -14.96 19.11
CA GLY A 52 -9.53 -16.34 18.69
C GLY A 52 -9.69 -16.53 17.17
N ASP A 53 -10.15 -15.51 16.43
CA ASP A 53 -10.23 -15.58 14.96
C ASP A 53 -8.81 -15.62 14.36
N PHE A 54 -7.91 -14.78 14.89
CA PHE A 54 -6.51 -14.74 14.47
C PHE A 54 -5.74 -16.00 14.86
N GLU A 55 -5.90 -16.45 16.11
CA GLU A 55 -5.33 -17.69 16.61
C GLU A 55 -5.73 -18.88 15.73
N GLN A 56 -7.00 -18.96 15.33
CA GLN A 56 -7.48 -20.03 14.43
C GLN A 56 -6.74 -20.02 13.09
N PHE A 57 -6.55 -18.86 12.45
CA PHE A 57 -5.79 -18.78 11.19
C PHE A 57 -4.36 -19.28 11.36
N VAL A 58 -3.70 -18.90 12.47
CA VAL A 58 -2.33 -19.32 12.78
C VAL A 58 -2.25 -20.83 13.05
N GLU A 59 -3.22 -21.40 13.78
CA GLU A 59 -3.33 -22.84 14.03
C GLU A 59 -3.50 -23.63 12.72
N GLU A 60 -4.31 -23.10 11.80
CA GLU A 60 -4.53 -23.65 10.45
C GLU A 60 -3.31 -23.49 9.51
N GLY A 61 -2.27 -22.80 9.96
CA GLY A 61 -1.00 -22.68 9.25
C GLY A 61 -0.88 -21.44 8.36
N ALA A 62 -1.62 -20.37 8.67
CA ALA A 62 -1.44 -19.09 8.00
C ALA A 62 0.01 -18.59 8.21
N VAL A 63 0.63 -18.18 7.10
CA VAL A 63 1.99 -17.65 7.07
C VAL A 63 1.97 -16.12 7.02
N ALA A 64 1.15 -15.55 6.15
CA ALA A 64 1.05 -14.12 5.95
C ALA A 64 -0.41 -13.67 6.06
N PHE A 65 -0.61 -12.38 6.25
CA PHE A 65 -1.91 -11.76 6.36
C PHE A 65 -1.92 -10.44 5.62
N HIS A 66 -3.00 -10.22 4.91
CA HIS A 66 -3.24 -9.02 4.14
C HIS A 66 -4.56 -8.41 4.58
N ALA A 67 -4.67 -7.10 4.50
CA ALA A 67 -5.92 -6.40 4.77
C ALA A 67 -6.30 -5.52 3.58
N SER A 68 -7.60 -5.32 3.36
CA SER A 68 -8.06 -4.37 2.33
C SER A 68 -7.67 -2.94 2.69
N VAL A 69 -7.26 -2.15 1.71
CA VAL A 69 -7.11 -0.68 1.88
C VAL A 69 -8.46 -0.04 2.21
N GLU A 70 -9.55 -0.61 1.71
CA GLU A 70 -10.91 -0.21 2.08
C GLU A 70 -11.27 -0.64 3.51
N ARG A 71 -12.06 0.21 4.17
CA ARG A 71 -12.77 -0.09 5.40
C ARG A 71 -14.26 -0.19 5.10
N TRP A 72 -14.88 -1.26 5.56
CA TRP A 72 -16.24 -1.69 5.29
C TRP A 72 -17.11 -1.53 6.54
N LYS A 73 -18.41 -1.28 6.37
CA LYS A 73 -19.37 -1.35 7.49
C LYS A 73 -19.42 -2.75 8.10
N ASN A 74 -19.30 -3.78 7.26
CA ASN A 74 -19.10 -5.17 7.66
C ASN A 74 -18.43 -5.93 6.51
N PRO A 75 -17.14 -6.32 6.62
CA PRO A 75 -16.40 -6.97 5.53
C PRO A 75 -17.01 -8.32 5.11
N LEU A 76 -17.68 -9.04 6.01
CA LEU A 76 -18.28 -10.35 5.70
C LEU A 76 -19.49 -10.26 4.75
N LEU A 77 -19.99 -9.05 4.48
CA LEU A 77 -21.11 -8.82 3.55
C LEU A 77 -20.68 -8.40 2.14
N ILE A 78 -19.37 -8.32 1.86
CA ILE A 78 -18.83 -7.84 0.57
C ILE A 78 -19.43 -8.61 -0.62
N ASP A 79 -19.47 -9.94 -0.55
CA ASP A 79 -20.01 -10.77 -1.65
C ASP A 79 -21.56 -10.80 -1.69
N SER A 80 -22.22 -10.20 -0.69
CA SER A 80 -23.68 -10.18 -0.56
C SER A 80 -24.32 -8.88 -1.08
N VAL A 81 -23.52 -7.89 -1.49
CA VAL A 81 -24.02 -6.61 -2.01
C VAL A 81 -23.79 -6.49 -3.51
N SER A 82 -24.75 -5.90 -4.23
CA SER A 82 -24.60 -5.61 -5.66
C SER A 82 -23.73 -4.38 -5.93
N ASN A 83 -23.64 -3.47 -4.96
CA ASN A 83 -22.85 -2.26 -5.02
C ASN A 83 -21.96 -2.17 -3.77
N LEU A 84 -20.64 -2.23 -3.97
CA LEU A 84 -19.66 -2.18 -2.88
C LEU A 84 -19.67 -0.83 -2.15
N ASP A 85 -20.04 0.25 -2.82
CA ASP A 85 -20.09 1.59 -2.25
C ASP A 85 -21.11 1.70 -1.11
N ASP A 86 -22.17 0.88 -1.13
CA ASP A 86 -23.18 0.84 -0.06
C ASP A 86 -22.57 0.31 1.25
N LEU A 87 -21.51 -0.50 1.14
CA LEU A 87 -20.81 -1.12 2.24
C LEU A 87 -19.51 -0.38 2.61
N ARG A 88 -18.88 0.33 1.67
CA ARG A 88 -17.63 1.06 1.91
C ARG A 88 -17.87 2.20 2.90
N LYS A 89 -17.11 2.20 3.98
CA LYS A 89 -17.10 3.24 5.02
C LYS A 89 -16.01 4.27 4.73
N ASN A 90 -14.80 3.82 4.41
CA ASN A 90 -13.69 4.67 4.00
C ASN A 90 -12.62 3.84 3.27
N TRP A 91 -11.48 4.43 2.91
CA TRP A 91 -10.31 3.72 2.39
C TRP A 91 -9.03 4.49 2.69
N ASP A 92 -7.99 3.81 3.15
CA ASP A 92 -6.70 4.41 3.46
C ASP A 92 -5.81 4.39 2.21
N LEU A 93 -4.96 5.40 2.06
CA LEU A 93 -3.98 5.44 0.98
C LEU A 93 -2.72 4.70 1.44
N VAL A 94 -2.34 3.62 0.75
CA VAL A 94 -1.21 2.74 1.10
C VAL A 94 -0.37 2.55 -0.15
N LEU A 95 0.50 3.52 -0.42
CA LEU A 95 1.34 3.55 -1.61
C LEU A 95 2.37 2.43 -1.51
N ASP A 96 2.29 1.46 -2.42
CA ASP A 96 3.21 0.32 -2.45
C ASP A 96 4.39 0.64 -3.37
N ILE A 97 5.60 0.52 -2.82
CA ILE A 97 6.86 0.70 -3.54
C ILE A 97 7.53 -0.66 -3.64
N ASP A 98 7.81 -1.08 -4.86
CA ASP A 98 8.55 -2.30 -5.15
C ASP A 98 9.71 -2.02 -6.10
N CYS A 99 10.91 -2.48 -5.74
CA CYS A 99 12.10 -2.39 -6.58
C CYS A 99 12.87 -3.71 -6.52
N ASP A 100 12.78 -4.47 -7.61
CA ASP A 100 13.44 -5.77 -7.73
C ASP A 100 14.96 -5.64 -7.84
N ASP A 101 15.39 -4.56 -8.49
CA ASP A 101 16.77 -4.35 -8.88
C ASP A 101 17.66 -3.87 -7.72
N SER A 102 17.13 -3.06 -6.80
CA SER A 102 17.91 -2.44 -5.72
C SER A 102 17.06 -2.03 -4.51
N PHE A 103 17.38 -2.61 -3.36
CA PHE A 103 16.75 -2.20 -2.10
C PHE A 103 17.11 -0.77 -1.68
N GLU A 104 18.32 -0.32 -2.00
CA GLU A 104 18.75 1.05 -1.72
C GLU A 104 18.00 2.06 -2.62
N LEU A 105 17.66 1.67 -3.86
CA LEU A 105 16.79 2.49 -4.70
C LEU A 105 15.34 2.51 -4.18
N ALA A 106 14.85 1.40 -3.60
CA ALA A 106 13.56 1.36 -2.93
C ALA A 106 13.49 2.36 -1.75
N LYS A 107 14.56 2.46 -0.95
CA LYS A 107 14.69 3.44 0.14
C LYS A 107 14.65 4.88 -0.38
N GLU A 108 15.43 5.18 -1.42
CA GLU A 108 15.43 6.51 -2.03
C GLU A 108 14.06 6.86 -2.64
N THR A 109 13.36 5.88 -3.23
CA THR A 109 11.99 6.05 -3.73
C THR A 109 11.02 6.37 -2.60
N ALA A 110 11.12 5.65 -1.47
CA ALA A 110 10.31 5.89 -0.28
C ALA A 110 10.52 7.31 0.25
N LYS A 111 11.78 7.75 0.38
CA LYS A 111 12.12 9.10 0.83
C LYS A 111 11.58 10.18 -0.11
N LEU A 112 11.77 10.01 -1.43
CA LEU A 112 11.24 10.95 -2.41
C LEU A 112 9.71 11.04 -2.36
N LEU A 113 9.03 9.92 -2.15
CA LEU A 113 7.58 9.88 -2.02
C LEU A 113 7.10 10.56 -0.74
N ILE A 114 7.76 10.31 0.39
CA ILE A 114 7.47 10.96 1.67
C ILE A 114 7.70 12.48 1.56
N ASP A 115 8.83 12.91 0.99
CA ASP A 115 9.14 14.32 0.75
C ASP A 115 8.07 15.00 -0.11
N GLU A 116 7.50 14.29 -1.09
CA GLU A 116 6.41 14.80 -1.91
C GLU A 116 5.09 14.91 -1.12
N LEU A 117 4.76 13.92 -0.29
CA LEU A 117 3.60 13.98 0.60
C LEU A 117 3.69 15.15 1.59
N HIS A 118 4.88 15.40 2.16
CA HIS A 118 5.15 16.56 3.02
C HIS A 118 4.99 17.89 2.26
N GLN A 119 5.44 17.96 1.00
CA GLN A 119 5.19 19.15 0.15
C GLN A 119 3.70 19.41 -0.10
N HIS A 120 2.87 18.37 -0.01
CA HIS A 120 1.42 18.50 -0.04
C HIS A 120 0.79 18.88 1.31
N GLY A 121 1.56 18.94 2.38
CA GLY A 121 1.11 19.30 3.73
C GLY A 121 0.66 18.11 4.58
N ILE A 122 0.99 16.88 4.18
CA ILE A 122 0.68 15.66 4.93
C ILE A 122 1.85 15.36 5.85
N GLU A 123 1.72 15.67 7.15
CA GLU A 123 2.78 15.47 8.12
C GLU A 123 2.72 14.07 8.76
N ASN A 124 1.52 13.47 8.82
CA ASN A 124 1.32 12.17 9.45
C ASN A 124 1.40 11.02 8.44
N VAL A 125 2.61 10.71 8.01
CA VAL A 125 2.90 9.57 7.14
C VAL A 125 3.32 8.36 7.98
N SER A 126 2.85 7.18 7.60
CA SER A 126 3.31 5.90 8.18
C SER A 126 4.21 5.19 7.18
N VAL A 127 5.29 4.58 7.65
CA VAL A 127 6.22 3.82 6.80
C VAL A 127 6.36 2.41 7.33
N LYS A 128 6.41 1.43 6.43
CA LYS A 128 6.83 0.07 6.78
C LYS A 128 7.62 -0.57 5.66
N PHE A 129 8.59 -1.40 6.02
CA PHE A 129 9.15 -2.38 5.09
C PHE A 129 8.05 -3.37 4.67
N SER A 130 7.92 -3.67 3.37
CA SER A 130 6.86 -4.54 2.83
C SER A 130 7.07 -6.02 3.15
N GLY A 131 8.25 -6.37 3.66
CA GLY A 131 8.67 -7.74 3.95
C GLY A 131 9.61 -8.31 2.89
N ASN A 132 9.84 -7.65 1.76
CA ASN A 132 10.78 -8.17 0.76
C ASN A 132 11.60 -7.11 0.03
N ARG A 133 11.01 -6.35 -0.90
CA ARG A 133 11.78 -5.57 -1.87
C ARG A 133 11.59 -4.06 -1.77
N GLY A 134 10.54 -3.60 -1.10
CA GLY A 134 10.38 -2.17 -0.85
C GLY A 134 9.53 -1.87 0.37
N PHE A 135 8.71 -0.85 0.27
CA PHE A 135 8.11 -0.16 1.40
C PHE A 135 6.66 0.18 1.09
N HIS A 136 5.82 0.20 2.13
CA HIS A 136 4.50 0.81 2.01
C HIS A 136 4.52 2.14 2.74
N ILE A 137 3.95 3.16 2.10
CA ILE A 137 3.75 4.49 2.66
C ILE A 137 2.25 4.69 2.88
N GLY A 138 1.85 4.87 4.13
CA GLY A 138 0.46 4.93 4.56
C GLY A 138 0.03 6.35 4.92
N VAL A 139 -1.12 6.76 4.42
CA VAL A 139 -1.87 7.95 4.84
C VAL A 139 -3.28 7.52 5.22
N ARG A 140 -3.71 7.88 6.42
CA ARG A 140 -5.05 7.53 6.92
C ARG A 140 -6.15 8.16 6.11
N ALA A 141 -7.26 7.45 5.97
CA ALA A 141 -8.42 7.97 5.27
C ALA A 141 -9.01 9.22 5.95
N GLU A 142 -8.85 9.35 7.27
CA GLU A 142 -9.26 10.55 8.00
C GLU A 142 -8.44 11.81 7.64
N ALA A 143 -7.23 11.64 7.10
CA ALA A 143 -6.43 12.73 6.57
C ALA A 143 -6.99 13.28 5.25
N LEU A 144 -7.74 12.46 4.51
CA LEU A 144 -8.43 12.90 3.29
C LEU A 144 -9.60 13.82 3.66
N PRO A 145 -9.98 14.76 2.77
CA PRO A 145 -11.20 15.55 2.98
C PRO A 145 -12.42 14.64 3.12
N GLU A 146 -13.49 15.08 3.77
CA GLU A 146 -14.72 14.28 3.78
C GLU A 146 -15.35 14.20 2.38
N LYS A 147 -15.27 15.31 1.65
CA LYS A 147 -15.89 15.49 0.33
C LYS A 147 -15.03 16.35 -0.57
N VAL A 148 -15.14 16.11 -1.87
CA VAL A 148 -14.66 17.04 -2.90
C VAL A 148 -15.79 17.30 -3.88
N ASP A 149 -15.99 18.58 -4.19
CA ASP A 149 -17.17 19.14 -4.85
C ASP A 149 -18.49 18.77 -4.15
N SER A 150 -19.05 17.62 -4.52
CA SER A 150 -20.31 17.08 -4.02
C SER A 150 -20.29 15.57 -3.78
N LYS A 151 -19.12 14.93 -3.96
CA LYS A 151 -18.94 13.49 -3.80
C LYS A 151 -18.18 13.21 -2.51
N GLU A 152 -18.64 12.21 -1.78
CA GLU A 152 -17.96 11.70 -0.59
C GLU A 152 -16.69 10.95 -1.01
N ILE A 153 -15.57 11.12 -0.29
CA ILE A 153 -14.32 10.43 -0.61
C ILE A 153 -14.45 8.90 -0.74
N PRO A 154 -15.23 8.19 0.10
CA PRO A 154 -15.44 6.75 -0.04
C PRO A 154 -16.03 6.32 -1.40
N GLN A 155 -16.80 7.20 -2.07
CA GLN A 155 -17.42 6.94 -3.37
C GLN A 155 -16.46 7.15 -4.54
N LEU A 156 -15.31 7.79 -4.29
CA LEU A 156 -14.31 8.05 -5.32
C LEU A 156 -13.31 6.90 -5.50
N TYR A 157 -13.41 5.86 -4.68
CA TYR A 157 -12.57 4.67 -4.76
C TYR A 157 -13.00 3.72 -5.90
N PRO A 158 -12.05 3.15 -6.69
CA PRO A 158 -10.60 3.28 -6.61
C PRO A 158 -10.05 4.40 -7.49
N SER A 159 -10.91 5.10 -8.24
CA SER A 159 -10.50 6.07 -9.25
C SER A 159 -9.63 7.19 -8.69
N LEU A 160 -9.98 7.73 -7.52
CA LEU A 160 -9.17 8.75 -6.85
C LEU A 160 -7.86 8.18 -6.32
N GLY A 161 -7.86 6.97 -5.73
CA GLY A 161 -6.62 6.31 -5.29
C GLY A 161 -5.62 6.15 -6.44
N ARG A 162 -6.06 5.60 -7.58
CA ARG A 162 -5.25 5.51 -8.80
C ARG A 162 -4.78 6.87 -9.29
N GLY A 163 -5.67 7.87 -9.27
CA GLY A 163 -5.37 9.23 -9.68
C GLY A 163 -4.29 9.89 -8.84
N ILE A 164 -4.32 9.67 -7.52
CA ILE A 164 -3.28 10.14 -6.59
C ILE A 164 -1.94 9.49 -6.90
N VAL A 165 -1.89 8.16 -7.09
CA VAL A 165 -0.65 7.48 -7.43
C VAL A 165 -0.09 7.97 -8.76
N ASP A 166 -0.93 8.04 -9.81
CA ASP A 166 -0.50 8.53 -11.12
C ASP A 166 0.02 9.98 -11.06
N TYR A 167 -0.61 10.82 -10.25
CA TYR A 167 -0.19 12.19 -10.02
C TYR A 167 1.18 12.25 -9.32
N LEU A 168 1.36 11.51 -8.22
CA LEU A 168 2.64 11.44 -7.51
C LEU A 168 3.75 10.89 -8.41
N ARG A 169 3.45 9.88 -9.23
CA ARG A 169 4.39 9.35 -10.24
C ARG A 169 4.78 10.41 -11.27
N ASP A 170 3.85 11.29 -11.67
CA ASP A 170 4.17 12.39 -12.58
C ASP A 170 5.09 13.43 -11.91
N GLN A 171 4.79 13.83 -10.67
CA GLN A 171 5.61 14.80 -9.91
C GLN A 171 7.02 14.28 -9.61
N LEU A 172 7.17 12.97 -9.40
CA LEU A 172 8.44 12.34 -9.09
C LEU A 172 9.23 11.92 -10.33
N HIS A 173 8.63 11.94 -11.53
CA HIS A 173 9.17 11.28 -12.72
C HIS A 173 10.63 11.66 -13.02
N GLN A 174 10.95 12.96 -13.08
CA GLN A 174 12.31 13.41 -13.40
C GLN A 174 13.33 13.02 -12.32
N ARG A 175 12.99 13.21 -11.03
CA ARG A 175 13.83 12.81 -9.90
C ARG A 175 14.08 11.30 -9.90
N MET A 176 13.05 10.52 -10.22
CA MET A 176 13.15 9.06 -10.34
C MET A 176 14.01 8.63 -11.53
N VAL A 177 13.91 9.30 -12.69
CA VAL A 177 14.82 9.06 -13.82
C VAL A 177 16.27 9.30 -13.42
N GLU A 178 16.55 10.41 -12.73
CA GLU A 178 17.90 10.72 -12.24
C GLU A 178 18.41 9.66 -11.27
N LYS A 179 17.57 9.22 -10.32
CA LYS A 179 17.92 8.17 -9.36
C LYS A 179 18.18 6.82 -10.04
N VAL A 180 17.32 6.39 -10.96
CA VAL A 180 17.53 5.15 -11.72
C VAL A 180 18.87 5.18 -12.47
N ARG A 181 19.26 6.33 -13.03
CA ARG A 181 20.57 6.53 -13.67
C ARG A 181 21.73 6.50 -12.69
N GLU A 182 21.60 7.19 -11.56
CA GLU A 182 22.61 7.21 -10.48
C GLU A 182 22.95 5.79 -10.00
N TYR A 183 21.94 4.93 -9.88
CA TYR A 183 22.07 3.54 -9.47
C TYR A 183 22.45 2.57 -10.61
N GLY A 184 22.55 3.06 -11.86
CA GLY A 184 23.02 2.28 -13.01
C GLY A 184 21.98 1.36 -13.66
N TYR A 185 20.68 1.60 -13.45
CA TYR A 185 19.59 0.79 -14.00
C TYR A 185 18.91 1.42 -15.23
N GLU A 186 19.68 2.21 -16.00
CA GLU A 186 19.15 3.01 -17.12
C GLU A 186 18.45 2.18 -18.20
N GLU A 187 18.95 0.99 -18.48
CA GLU A 187 18.38 0.10 -19.49
C GLU A 187 17.01 -0.43 -19.04
N GLY A 188 16.81 -0.65 -17.73
CA GLY A 188 15.54 -1.16 -17.18
C GLY A 188 14.38 -0.18 -17.32
N MET A 189 14.65 1.12 -17.44
CA MET A 189 13.61 2.15 -17.61
C MET A 189 13.28 2.47 -19.08
N LYS A 190 13.98 1.89 -20.07
CA LYS A 190 13.72 2.20 -21.48
C LYS A 190 12.44 1.53 -21.96
N THR A 191 11.48 2.33 -22.43
CA THR A 191 10.24 1.86 -23.07
C THR A 191 10.09 2.46 -24.46
N GLU A 192 9.12 1.98 -25.25
CA GLU A 192 8.82 2.54 -26.58
C GLU A 192 8.39 4.02 -26.50
N ASP A 193 7.78 4.42 -25.39
CA ASP A 193 7.27 5.77 -25.14
C ASP A 193 8.28 6.70 -24.43
N GLY A 194 9.51 6.23 -24.20
CA GLY A 194 10.58 6.96 -23.52
C GLY A 194 11.01 6.34 -22.18
N ASP A 195 11.71 7.12 -21.37
CA ASP A 195 12.21 6.67 -20.07
C ASP A 195 11.05 6.61 -19.06
N ASN A 196 10.77 5.42 -18.54
CA ASN A 196 9.80 5.17 -17.47
C ASN A 196 10.52 4.55 -16.25
N PRO A 197 10.90 5.37 -15.25
CA PRO A 197 11.70 4.89 -14.12
C PRO A 197 10.95 3.87 -13.26
N TYR A 198 9.62 3.85 -13.34
CA TYR A 198 8.75 2.91 -12.62
C TYR A 198 8.75 1.49 -13.21
N GLN A 199 9.50 1.24 -14.28
CA GLN A 199 9.85 -0.14 -14.69
C GLN A 199 10.96 -0.75 -13.83
N VAL A 200 11.69 0.08 -13.07
CA VAL A 200 12.81 -0.32 -12.20
C VAL A 200 12.41 -0.23 -10.72
N ALA A 201 11.87 0.91 -10.31
CA ALA A 201 11.37 1.14 -8.96
C ALA A 201 9.93 1.64 -9.06
N ASP A 202 8.98 0.71 -8.93
CA ASP A 202 7.57 0.98 -9.14
C ASP A 202 6.94 1.64 -7.91
N ILE A 203 5.91 2.44 -8.17
CA ILE A 203 4.95 2.91 -7.19
C ILE A 203 3.59 2.41 -7.72
N GLU A 204 3.08 1.33 -7.13
CA GLU A 204 1.99 0.54 -7.71
C GLU A 204 0.72 1.39 -7.93
N ASN A 205 0.24 1.44 -9.17
CA ASN A 205 -0.94 2.22 -9.55
C ASN A 205 -2.15 1.38 -10.01
N ASP A 206 -2.10 0.05 -9.94
CA ASP A 206 -3.22 -0.83 -10.35
C ASP A 206 -4.19 -1.19 -9.21
N TRP A 207 -4.70 -0.17 -8.55
CA TRP A 207 -5.58 -0.35 -7.39
C TRP A 207 -6.97 -0.87 -7.78
N GLY A 208 -7.30 -2.11 -7.44
CA GLY A 208 -8.62 -2.71 -7.69
C GLY A 208 -9.66 -2.43 -6.61
N GLN A 209 -10.85 -3.00 -6.78
CA GLN A 209 -11.77 -3.21 -5.65
C GLN A 209 -11.20 -4.29 -4.72
N ARG A 210 -11.39 -4.14 -3.41
CA ARG A 210 -10.87 -5.03 -2.37
C ARG A 210 -9.35 -5.21 -2.47
N HIS A 211 -8.65 -4.11 -2.78
CA HIS A 211 -7.19 -4.10 -2.97
C HIS A 211 -6.52 -4.35 -1.62
N LEU A 212 -5.57 -5.27 -1.60
CA LEU A 212 -4.97 -5.79 -0.37
C LEU A 212 -3.56 -5.24 -0.21
N PHE A 213 -3.19 -4.94 1.03
CA PHE A 213 -1.79 -4.70 1.40
C PHE A 213 -1.39 -5.67 2.52
N ARG A 214 -0.13 -6.07 2.56
CA ARG A 214 0.40 -6.90 3.66
C ARG A 214 0.32 -6.15 4.98
N MET A 215 -0.27 -6.76 6.00
CA MET A 215 -0.43 -6.12 7.30
C MET A 215 0.95 -5.83 7.95
N PRO A 216 1.11 -4.74 8.71
CA PRO A 216 2.25 -4.57 9.61
C PRO A 216 2.37 -5.80 10.52
N TYR A 217 3.61 -6.19 10.79
CA TYR A 217 3.97 -7.39 11.55
C TYR A 217 3.57 -8.73 10.89
N SER A 218 2.97 -8.74 9.70
CA SER A 218 2.81 -9.98 8.93
C SER A 218 4.14 -10.39 8.30
N LEU A 219 4.43 -11.69 8.32
CA LEU A 219 5.49 -12.27 7.52
C LEU A 219 5.19 -12.15 6.02
N HIS A 220 6.26 -12.14 5.24
CA HIS A 220 6.22 -12.38 3.81
C HIS A 220 6.48 -13.87 3.53
N ASP A 221 5.59 -14.47 2.76
CA ASP A 221 5.48 -15.90 2.41
C ASP A 221 6.56 -16.41 1.43
N GLY A 222 7.66 -15.68 1.29
CA GLY A 222 8.76 -16.02 0.37
C GLY A 222 10.12 -15.58 0.91
N SER A 223 10.23 -14.35 1.40
CA SER A 223 11.43 -13.87 2.09
C SER A 223 11.46 -14.23 3.58
N TRP A 224 10.33 -14.58 4.19
CA TRP A 224 10.17 -14.87 5.63
C TRP A 224 10.56 -13.73 6.57
N LEU A 225 10.67 -12.52 6.04
CA LEU A 225 10.86 -11.30 6.81
C LEU A 225 9.51 -10.71 7.18
N VAL A 226 9.51 -10.00 8.30
CA VAL A 226 8.35 -9.30 8.84
C VAL A 226 8.15 -7.99 8.07
N SER A 227 6.90 -7.67 7.72
CA SER A 227 6.55 -6.33 7.26
C SER A 227 6.60 -5.37 8.44
N LEU A 228 7.73 -4.68 8.62
CA LEU A 228 8.04 -3.98 9.85
C LEU A 228 7.76 -2.47 9.74
N PRO A 229 6.86 -1.90 10.56
CA PRO A 229 6.73 -0.45 10.68
C PRO A 229 8.00 0.21 11.21
N ILE A 230 8.37 1.34 10.61
CA ILE A 230 9.57 2.12 10.93
C ILE A 230 9.23 3.61 10.92
N ASN A 231 10.08 4.43 11.52
CA ASN A 231 10.01 5.88 11.37
C ASN A 231 10.65 6.31 10.05
N GLU A 232 10.29 7.49 9.57
CA GLU A 232 10.81 8.06 8.32
C GLU A 232 12.32 8.27 8.35
N ASP A 233 12.87 8.68 9.50
CA ASP A 233 14.30 8.90 9.71
C ASP A 233 15.12 7.60 9.80
N GLU A 234 14.46 6.45 9.94
CA GLU A 234 15.11 5.13 10.01
C GLU A 234 15.29 4.49 8.62
N ILE A 235 14.70 5.03 7.55
CA ILE A 235 14.71 4.41 6.22
C ILE A 235 16.13 4.15 5.71
N ASP A 236 17.04 5.12 5.89
CA ASP A 236 18.42 5.00 5.40
C ASP A 236 19.19 3.90 6.14
N GLU A 237 19.01 3.82 7.46
CA GLU A 237 19.71 2.88 8.33
C GLU A 237 19.08 1.47 8.32
N PHE A 238 17.82 1.36 7.89
CA PHE A 238 17.08 0.11 7.87
C PHE A 238 17.78 -0.98 7.05
N SER A 239 17.90 -2.15 7.63
CA SER A 239 18.42 -3.35 6.97
C SER A 239 17.37 -4.46 7.00
N LYS A 240 17.42 -5.35 6.00
CA LYS A 240 16.52 -6.52 5.97
C LYS A 240 16.72 -7.47 7.16
N GLU A 241 17.87 -7.39 7.82
CA GLU A 241 18.16 -8.15 9.04
C GLU A 241 17.28 -7.72 10.21
N ASP A 242 16.91 -6.44 10.28
CA ASP A 242 16.04 -5.89 11.33
C ASP A 242 14.62 -6.50 11.26
N ALA A 243 14.21 -6.95 10.08
CA ALA A 243 12.93 -7.58 9.83
C ALA A 243 12.91 -9.11 10.04
N LYS A 244 13.99 -9.71 10.60
CA LYS A 244 13.95 -11.12 10.99
C LYS A 244 13.07 -11.30 12.23
N ILE A 245 12.35 -12.43 12.29
CA ILE A 245 11.46 -12.79 13.43
C ILE A 245 12.13 -12.56 14.79
N GLU A 246 13.40 -12.95 14.94
CA GLU A 246 14.16 -12.80 16.19
C GLU A 246 14.59 -11.39 16.56
N ASN A 247 14.53 -10.44 15.62
CA ASN A 247 14.99 -9.06 15.78
C ASN A 247 13.83 -8.05 15.87
N VAL A 248 12.60 -8.49 15.62
CA VAL A 248 11.44 -7.61 15.52
C VAL A 248 10.97 -7.18 16.90
N GLU A 249 10.83 -5.86 17.07
CA GLU A 249 10.22 -5.21 18.23
C GLU A 249 8.86 -4.60 17.81
N VAL A 250 7.81 -4.82 18.61
CA VAL A 250 6.41 -4.52 18.24
C VAL A 250 5.97 -3.18 18.84
N GLU A 251 6.69 -2.11 18.52
CA GLU A 251 6.47 -0.81 19.15
C GLU A 251 5.67 0.19 18.30
N LYS A 252 5.73 0.06 16.97
CA LYS A 252 5.30 1.10 16.02
C LYS A 252 3.98 0.75 15.37
N ASP A 253 3.14 1.77 15.20
CA ASP A 253 1.89 1.65 14.47
C ASP A 253 2.08 2.00 12.99
N PHE A 254 1.39 1.29 12.11
CA PHE A 254 1.21 1.68 10.72
C PHE A 254 -0.25 2.11 10.54
N LEU A 255 -0.48 3.26 9.91
CA LEU A 255 -1.81 3.88 9.82
C LEU A 255 -2.38 4.16 11.24
N GLY A 256 -1.57 4.79 12.10
CA GLY A 256 -1.95 5.16 13.47
C GLY A 256 -2.34 6.63 13.64
N LYS A 257 -1.48 7.55 13.17
CA LYS A 257 -1.63 9.00 13.32
C LYS A 257 -2.24 9.64 12.07
N TYR A 258 -2.94 10.74 12.27
CA TYR A 258 -3.50 11.60 11.21
C TYR A 258 -3.89 12.96 11.78
N GLU A 259 -3.94 13.97 10.91
CA GLU A 259 -4.66 15.21 11.14
C GLU A 259 -5.80 15.29 10.14
N GLU A 260 -7.02 15.61 10.60
CA GLU A 260 -8.18 15.66 9.73
C GLU A 260 -7.94 16.63 8.56
N ASN A 261 -8.24 16.18 7.34
CA ASN A 261 -8.18 16.99 6.12
C ASN A 261 -6.77 17.51 5.73
N GLU A 262 -5.68 17.00 6.31
CA GLU A 262 -4.30 17.39 5.93
C GLU A 262 -3.95 17.05 4.48
N ALA A 263 -4.55 15.98 3.92
CA ALA A 263 -4.32 15.56 2.54
C ALA A 263 -5.22 16.25 1.50
N ALA A 264 -5.96 17.30 1.88
CA ALA A 264 -6.86 18.02 0.97
C ALA A 264 -6.15 18.57 -0.28
N ASN A 265 -4.95 19.13 -0.10
CA ASN A 265 -4.18 19.70 -1.21
C ASN A 265 -3.74 18.61 -2.21
N LEU A 266 -3.28 17.45 -1.72
CA LEU A 266 -2.94 16.30 -2.57
C LEU A 266 -4.15 15.87 -3.41
N VAL A 267 -5.32 15.73 -2.78
CA VAL A 267 -6.55 15.31 -3.46
C VAL A 267 -6.96 16.30 -4.56
N ILE A 268 -6.93 17.61 -4.28
CA ILE A 268 -7.26 18.65 -5.26
C ILE A 268 -6.33 18.57 -6.46
N GLN A 269 -5.01 18.50 -6.23
CA GLN A 269 -4.03 18.47 -7.32
C GLN A 269 -4.11 17.18 -8.14
N ALA A 270 -4.36 16.04 -7.49
CA ALA A 270 -4.59 14.78 -8.19
C ALA A 270 -5.85 14.83 -9.06
N MET A 271 -6.95 15.43 -8.59
CA MET A 271 -8.17 15.57 -9.37
C MET A 271 -7.98 16.50 -10.59
N ASP A 272 -7.31 17.64 -10.42
CA ASP A 272 -6.96 18.53 -11.53
C ASP A 272 -6.09 17.80 -12.58
N PHE A 273 -5.14 17.00 -12.11
CA PHE A 273 -4.29 16.17 -12.98
C PHE A 273 -5.09 15.11 -13.74
N MET A 274 -6.02 14.42 -13.07
CA MET A 274 -6.92 13.45 -13.70
C MET A 274 -7.78 14.09 -14.78
N GLU A 275 -8.33 15.29 -14.54
CA GLU A 275 -9.13 16.04 -15.51
C GLU A 275 -8.30 16.41 -16.75
N LYS A 276 -7.11 17.00 -16.55
CA LYS A 276 -6.19 17.34 -17.64
C LYS A 276 -5.85 16.12 -18.51
N ARG A 277 -5.57 14.97 -17.90
CA ARG A 277 -5.29 13.73 -18.66
C ARG A 277 -6.50 13.20 -19.41
N ARG A 278 -7.71 13.35 -18.84
CA ARG A 278 -8.94 12.96 -19.53
C ARG A 278 -9.15 13.79 -20.79
N ASP A 279 -8.95 15.09 -20.71
CA ASP A 279 -9.17 16.02 -21.82
C ASP A 279 -8.14 15.76 -22.95
N LEU A 280 -6.86 15.57 -22.60
CA LEU A 280 -5.82 15.17 -23.56
C LEU A 280 -6.16 13.85 -24.30
N ARG A 281 -6.74 12.86 -23.60
CA ARG A 281 -7.17 11.60 -24.23
C ARG A 281 -8.40 11.77 -25.13
N GLN A 282 -9.25 12.75 -24.87
CA GLN A 282 -10.40 13.06 -25.72
C GLN A 282 -9.98 13.79 -26.99
N ASP A 283 -9.04 14.72 -26.89
CA ASP A 283 -8.48 15.45 -28.05
C ASP A 283 -7.69 14.55 -29.00
N GLN A 284 -7.14 13.43 -28.51
CA GLN A 284 -6.41 12.44 -29.31
C GLN A 284 -7.31 11.40 -30.00
N LYS A 285 -8.61 11.34 -29.68
CA LYS A 285 -9.55 10.49 -30.43
C LYS A 285 -9.86 11.17 -31.76
N PRO A 286 -9.61 10.53 -32.92
CA PRO A 286 -10.02 11.10 -34.19
C PRO A 286 -11.54 11.36 -34.16
N SER A 287 -11.96 12.54 -34.62
CA SER A 287 -13.36 12.84 -34.86
C SER A 287 -13.87 11.85 -35.92
N GLU A 288 -14.55 10.79 -35.49
CA GLU A 288 -15.37 9.96 -36.37
C GLU A 288 -16.63 10.75 -36.77
N ASP A 289 -16.45 11.89 -37.45
CA ASP A 289 -17.54 12.60 -38.11
C ASP A 289 -17.02 13.68 -39.07
N GLU A 290 -16.26 13.29 -40.11
CA GLU A 290 -16.22 14.06 -41.36
C GLU A 290 -16.12 13.12 -42.58
N GLY A 291 -17.23 12.98 -43.32
CA GLY A 291 -17.29 12.41 -44.69
C GLY A 291 -18.16 11.14 -44.77
N VAL A 292 -19.48 11.25 -44.94
CA VAL A 292 -20.22 11.40 -46.21
C VAL A 292 -20.05 10.21 -47.16
#